data_AF-A0A2K1ZE69-F1
#
_entry.id   AF-A0A2K1ZE69-F1
#
_cell.length_a   1.000
_cell.length_b   1.000
_cell.length_c   1.000
_cell.angle_alpha   90.00
_cell.angle_beta   90.00
_cell.angle_gamma   90.00
#
_symmetry.space_group_name_H-M   'P 1'
#
loop_
_entity.id
_entity.type
_entity.pdbx_description
1 polymer ?
#
loop_
_entity_poly.entity_id
_entity_poly.type
_entity_poly.pdbx_seq_one_letter_code
_entity_poly.pdbx_strand_id
1 'polypeptide(L)'
;MAVRAPGILTLSMDRNLGPKLDYSVREIKGDLEEFKKFPQFFSFSLERKIKPRHRMLVEYGLKMPLSRMLKVNEGEFNARLFEMLLRMVEGR
;
A
#
# COMPACT_ATOMS: atom_id res chain seq x y z
N MET A 1 -7.34 7.64 -14.47
CA MET A 1 -7.25 6.49 -13.55
C MET A 1 -7.62 5.18 -14.27
N ALA A 2 -8.84 5.07 -14.80
CA ALA A 2 -9.34 3.86 -15.48
C ALA A 2 -8.48 3.38 -16.67
N VAL A 3 -8.00 4.27 -17.56
CA VAL A 3 -7.16 3.87 -18.71
C VAL A 3 -5.89 3.11 -18.28
N ARG A 4 -5.31 3.45 -17.12
CA ARG A 4 -4.08 2.84 -16.60
C ARG A 4 -4.32 1.57 -15.77
N ALA A 5 -5.58 1.28 -15.45
CA ALA A 5 -6.01 0.10 -14.70
C ALA A 5 -7.48 -0.22 -15.03
N PRO A 6 -7.79 -0.65 -16.27
CA PRO A 6 -9.18 -0.79 -16.73
C PRO A 6 -9.98 -1.79 -15.91
N GLY A 7 -9.30 -2.81 -15.36
CA GLY A 7 -9.92 -3.81 -14.48
C GLY A 7 -10.56 -3.25 -13.20
N ILE A 8 -10.28 -2.00 -12.81
CA ILE A 8 -11.00 -1.37 -11.68
C ILE A 8 -12.50 -1.31 -11.94
N LEU A 9 -12.92 -1.15 -13.21
CA LEU A 9 -14.33 -1.05 -13.58
C LEU A 9 -15.11 -2.34 -13.38
N THR A 10 -14.41 -3.48 -13.21
CA THR A 10 -15.05 -4.78 -12.97
C THR A 10 -15.10 -5.16 -11.49
N LEU A 11 -14.50 -4.35 -10.61
CA LEU A 11 -14.44 -4.62 -9.19
C LEU A 11 -15.75 -4.18 -8.49
N SER A 12 -16.24 -5.03 -7.58
CA SER A 12 -17.39 -4.71 -6.74
C SER A 12 -17.10 -3.49 -5.85
N MET A 13 -18.04 -2.53 -5.82
CA MET A 13 -17.97 -1.38 -4.93
C MET A 13 -17.97 -1.84 -3.46
N ASP A 14 -18.94 -2.64 -3.05
CA ASP A 14 -19.11 -3.01 -1.64
C ASP A 14 -18.08 -4.01 -1.15
N ARG A 15 -17.65 -4.94 -2.03
CA ARG A 15 -16.75 -6.03 -1.63
C ARG A 15 -15.27 -5.77 -1.91
N ASN A 16 -14.94 -4.73 -2.68
CA ASN A 16 -13.56 -4.49 -3.09
C ASN A 16 -13.14 -3.03 -2.99
N LEU A 17 -13.76 -2.13 -3.77
CA LEU A 17 -13.32 -0.73 -3.84
C LEU A 17 -13.57 0.01 -2.52
N GLY A 18 -14.78 -0.11 -1.96
CA GLY A 18 -15.21 0.52 -0.72
C GLY A 18 -14.31 0.15 0.45
N PRO A 19 -14.14 -1.15 0.79
CA PRO A 19 -13.27 -1.56 1.90
C PRO A 19 -11.80 -1.11 1.74
N LYS A 20 -11.27 -1.10 0.51
CA LYS A 20 -9.90 -0.64 0.24
C LYS A 20 -9.76 0.87 0.37
N LEU A 21 -10.74 1.62 -0.10
CA LEU A 21 -10.77 3.07 0.03
C LEU A 21 -10.91 3.48 1.51
N ASP A 22 -11.82 2.84 2.24
CA ASP A 22 -12.03 3.07 3.67
C ASP A 22 -10.75 2.85 4.47
N TYR A 23 -10.10 1.71 4.29
CA TYR A 23 -8.82 1.42 4.94
C TYR A 23 -7.75 2.45 4.56
N SER A 24 -7.66 2.83 3.30
CA SER A 24 -6.61 3.76 2.87
C SER A 24 -6.83 5.19 3.40
N VAL A 25 -8.07 5.65 3.53
CA VAL A 25 -8.39 6.97 4.06
C VAL A 25 -8.24 7.00 5.58
N ARG A 26 -8.76 5.98 6.28
CA ARG A 26 -8.80 5.96 7.74
C ARG A 26 -7.49 5.53 8.39
N GLU A 27 -6.87 4.47 7.86
CA GLU A 27 -5.72 3.83 8.49
C GLU A 27 -4.41 4.34 7.89
N ILE A 28 -4.29 4.32 6.57
CA ILE A 28 -3.07 4.78 5.87
C ILE A 28 -2.98 6.31 5.87
N LYS A 29 -4.14 7.00 5.94
CA LYS A 29 -4.26 8.45 5.76
C LYS A 29 -3.70 8.91 4.41
N GLY A 30 -3.93 8.10 3.37
CA GLY A 30 -3.46 8.36 2.01
C GLY A 30 -4.26 9.46 1.33
N ASP A 31 -3.60 10.25 0.49
CA ASP A 31 -4.23 11.25 -0.36
C ASP A 31 -4.87 10.60 -1.60
N LEU A 32 -6.02 11.12 -2.03
CA LEU A 32 -6.68 10.72 -3.28
C LEU A 32 -5.76 10.87 -4.50
N GLU A 33 -4.82 11.83 -4.48
CA GLU A 33 -3.82 11.99 -5.53
C GLU A 33 -2.90 10.77 -5.66
N GLU A 34 -2.67 10.02 -4.59
CA GLU A 34 -1.86 8.81 -4.65
C GLU A 34 -2.55 7.71 -5.46
N PHE A 35 -3.88 7.57 -5.38
CA PHE A 35 -4.63 6.60 -6.20
C PHE A 35 -4.66 7.01 -7.67
N LYS A 36 -4.71 8.31 -7.96
CA LYS A 36 -4.60 8.79 -9.34
C LYS A 36 -3.24 8.43 -9.94
N LYS A 37 -2.16 8.50 -9.15
CA LYS A 37 -0.80 8.12 -9.59
C LYS A 37 -0.60 6.60 -9.62
N PHE A 38 -1.24 5.88 -8.70
CA PHE A 38 -1.10 4.43 -8.53
C PHE A 38 -2.45 3.70 -8.45
N PRO A 39 -3.21 3.65 -9.56
CA PRO A 39 -4.52 3.01 -9.57
C PRO A 39 -4.46 1.49 -9.31
N GLN A 40 -3.32 0.86 -9.58
CA GLN A 40 -3.13 -0.57 -9.34
C GLN A 40 -3.25 -0.94 -7.86
N PHE A 41 -3.26 0.02 -6.93
CA PHE A 41 -3.62 -0.17 -5.53
C PHE A 41 -4.85 -1.10 -5.37
N PHE A 42 -5.92 -0.84 -6.14
CA PHE A 42 -7.16 -1.59 -6.06
C PHE A 42 -7.05 -3.03 -6.58
N SER A 43 -5.98 -3.38 -7.28
CA SER A 43 -5.74 -4.75 -7.75
C SER A 43 -5.07 -5.63 -6.68
N PHE A 44 -4.49 -5.07 -5.62
CA PHE A 44 -3.88 -5.85 -4.54
C PHE A 44 -4.90 -6.32 -3.50
N SER A 45 -4.64 -7.47 -2.88
CA SER A 45 -5.48 -7.98 -1.79
C SER A 45 -5.39 -7.08 -0.55
N LEU A 46 -6.54 -6.67 -0.02
CA LEU A 46 -6.61 -5.88 1.21
C LEU A 46 -6.03 -6.67 2.39
N GLU A 47 -6.53 -7.88 2.62
CA GLU A 47 -6.16 -8.71 3.77
C GLU A 47 -4.78 -9.36 3.62
N ARG A 48 -4.41 -9.81 2.41
CA ARG A 48 -3.16 -10.56 2.23
C ARG A 48 -1.95 -9.68 1.94
N LYS A 49 -2.13 -8.44 1.47
CA LYS A 49 -1.00 -7.61 1.03
C LYS A 49 -1.00 -6.19 1.61
N ILE A 50 -2.11 -5.47 1.50
CA ILE A 50 -2.17 -4.06 1.92
C ILE A 50 -2.06 -3.94 3.44
N LYS A 51 -2.95 -4.62 4.19
CA LYS A 51 -2.98 -4.55 5.66
C LYS A 51 -1.69 -5.03 6.32
N PRO A 52 -1.14 -6.22 6.01
CA PRO A 52 0.07 -6.72 6.67
C PRO A 52 1.25 -5.78 6.48
N ARG A 53 1.49 -5.31 5.25
CA ARG A 53 2.62 -4.42 4.94
C ARG A 53 2.48 -3.06 5.61
N HIS A 54 1.28 -2.48 5.60
CA HIS A 54 1.03 -1.22 6.28
C HIS A 54 1.29 -1.33 7.79
N ARG A 55 0.79 -2.39 8.44
CA ARG A 55 0.97 -2.62 9.88
C ARG A 55 2.44 -2.73 10.26
N MET A 56 3.24 -3.48 9.49
CA MET A 56 4.69 -3.57 9.73
C MET A 56 5.37 -2.20 9.66
N LEU A 57 5.00 -1.36 8.68
CA LEU A 57 5.57 -0.01 8.59
C LEU A 57 5.18 0.85 9.80
N VAL A 58 3.91 0.80 10.21
CA VAL A 58 3.42 1.56 11.37
C VAL A 58 4.10 1.12 12.67
N GLU A 59 4.26 -0.19 12.88
CA GLU A 59 4.93 -0.76 14.06
C GLU A 59 6.34 -0.20 14.25
N TYR A 60 7.08 -0.01 13.16
CA TYR A 60 8.43 0.54 13.18
C TYR A 60 8.49 2.06 12.97
N GLY A 61 7.33 2.76 12.92
CA GLY A 61 7.27 4.20 12.68
C GLY A 61 7.76 4.63 11.28
N LEU A 62 7.79 3.70 10.33
CA LEU A 62 8.26 3.91 8.97
C LEU A 62 7.13 4.36 8.03
N LYS A 63 7.49 5.10 6.98
CA LYS A 63 6.59 5.50 5.91
C LYS A 63 7.26 5.33 4.56
N MET A 64 6.49 4.86 3.57
CA MET A 64 6.92 4.83 2.17
C MET A 64 5.69 4.96 1.24
N PRO A 65 5.87 5.42 -0.01
CA PRO A 65 4.76 5.50 -0.97
C PRO A 65 4.10 4.14 -1.21
N LEU A 66 2.78 4.11 -1.42
CA LEU A 66 2.00 2.88 -1.66
C LEU A 66 2.54 2.07 -2.83
N SER A 67 2.96 2.76 -3.89
CA SER A 67 3.57 2.12 -5.06
C SER A 67 4.88 1.40 -4.73
N ARG A 68 5.70 1.99 -3.84
CA ARG A 68 6.96 1.38 -3.37
C ARG A 68 6.68 0.18 -2.45
N MET A 69 5.63 0.27 -1.64
CA MET A 69 5.20 -0.78 -0.73
C MET A 69 4.60 -1.99 -1.46
N LEU A 70 3.79 -1.78 -2.50
CA LEU A 70 2.88 -2.81 -3.03
C LEU A 70 3.32 -3.46 -4.34
N LYS A 71 4.14 -2.79 -5.17
CA LYS A 71 4.56 -3.33 -6.48
C LYS A 71 5.50 -4.53 -6.37
N VAL A 72 6.18 -4.68 -5.24
CA VAL A 72 7.21 -5.69 -5.06
C VAL A 72 6.66 -6.99 -4.48
N ASN A 73 7.39 -8.07 -4.65
CA ASN A 73 7.09 -9.35 -4.00
C ASN A 73 7.38 -9.27 -2.48
N GLU A 74 7.21 -10.37 -1.75
CA GLU A 74 7.38 -10.39 -0.29
C GLU A 74 8.85 -10.24 0.12
N GLY A 75 9.76 -10.99 -0.50
CA GLY A 75 11.19 -10.92 -0.21
C GLY A 75 11.77 -9.52 -0.41
N GLU A 76 11.44 -8.86 -1.52
CA GLU A 76 11.90 -7.50 -1.80
C GLU A 76 11.26 -6.46 -0.87
N PHE A 77 10.00 -6.66 -0.44
CA PHE A 77 9.41 -5.82 0.60
C PHE A 77 10.17 -5.95 1.92
N ASN A 78 10.45 -7.18 2.35
CA ASN A 78 11.17 -7.45 3.60
C ASN A 78 12.60 -6.89 3.56
N ALA A 79 13.30 -7.01 2.43
CA ALA A 79 14.62 -6.43 2.25
C ALA A 79 14.58 -4.90 2.41
N ARG A 80 13.61 -4.22 1.78
CA ARG A 80 13.44 -2.76 1.92
C ARG A 80 13.10 -2.35 3.35
N LEU A 81 12.25 -3.11 4.03
CA LEU A 81 11.91 -2.87 5.43
C LEU A 81 13.16 -2.97 6.31
N PHE A 82 13.95 -4.03 6.13
CA PHE A 82 15.19 -4.24 6.86
C PHE A 82 16.22 -3.12 6.60
N GLU A 83 16.41 -2.71 5.34
CA GLU A 83 17.27 -1.58 5.01
C GLU A 83 16.83 -0.28 5.70
N MET A 84 15.53 0.00 5.76
CA MET A 84 15.02 1.20 6.44
C MET A 84 15.23 1.13 7.95
N LEU A 85 15.07 -0.04 8.55
CA LEU A 85 15.34 -0.27 9.96
C LEU A 85 16.81 -0.08 10.32
N LEU A 86 17.73 -0.63 9.53
CA LEU A 86 19.17 -0.45 9.73
C LEU A 86 19.54 1.04 9.72
N ARG A 87 19.05 1.80 8.74
CA ARG A 87 19.29 3.25 8.66
C ARG A 87 18.77 4.02 9.88
N MET A 88 17.69 3.55 10.54
CA MET A 88 17.22 4.16 11.78
C MET A 88 18.13 3.90 12.97
N VAL A 89 18.84 2.76 12.98
CA VAL A 89 19.80 2.41 14.03
C VAL A 89 21.12 3.15 13.81
N GLU A 90 21.60 3.21 12.57
CA GLU A 90 22.86 3.90 12.22
C GLU A 90 22.76 5.44 12.34
N GLY A 91 21.55 5.99 12.24
CA GLY A 91 21.29 7.43 12.38
C GLY A 91 20.98 7.89 13.81
N ARG A 92 21.14 7.03 14.82
CA ARG A 92 21.00 7.35 16.26
C ARG A 92 22.37 7.29 16.94
#